data_AF-A0A935J3P4-F1
#
_entry.id   AF-A0A935J3P4-F1
#
_cell.length_a   1.000
_cell.length_b   1.000
_cell.length_c   1.000
_cell.angle_alpha   90.00
_cell.angle_beta   90.00
_cell.angle_gamma   90.00
#
_symmetry.space_group_name_H-M   'P 1'
#
loop_
_entity.id
_entity.type
_entity.pdbx_description
1 polymer ?
#
loop_
_entity_poly.entity_id
_entity_poly.type
_entity_poly.pdbx_seq_one_letter_code
_entity_poly.pdbx_strand_id
1 'polypeptide(L)'
;MEKKKFLTPEEISAIVDGFDPIDWVQMELLAKMPFEKRLIPGLNAQEFAMAGLRGTFKKKFPELTMSEINMKVLAYLTPVRMEIQ
;
A
#
# COMPACT_ATOMS: atom_id res chain seq x y z
N MET A 1 -18.68 29.60 0.20
CA MET A 1 -18.12 28.73 1.26
C MET A 1 -18.98 27.49 1.33
N GLU A 2 -18.48 26.34 0.89
CA GLU A 2 -19.16 25.07 1.13
C GLU A 2 -19.21 24.80 2.64
N LYS A 3 -20.42 24.52 3.15
CA LYS A 3 -20.60 24.12 4.55
C LYS A 3 -19.98 22.75 4.73
N LYS A 4 -18.97 22.64 5.60
CA LYS A 4 -18.41 21.34 6.00
C LYS A 4 -19.53 20.50 6.60
N LYS A 5 -19.92 19.41 5.93
CA LYS A 5 -20.84 18.41 6.47
C LYS A 5 -20.08 17.54 7.47
N PHE A 6 -20.62 17.40 8.68
CA PHE A 6 -20.13 16.42 9.64
C PHE A 6 -20.73 15.05 9.31
N LEU A 7 -19.91 14.01 9.35
CA LEU A 7 -20.33 12.63 9.15
C LEU A 7 -20.90 12.06 10.44
N THR A 8 -21.95 11.26 10.32
CA THR A 8 -22.50 10.42 11.39
C THR A 8 -21.57 9.23 11.70
N PRO A 9 -21.63 8.65 12.90
CA PRO A 9 -20.88 7.44 13.23
C PRO A 9 -21.12 6.29 12.24
N GLU A 10 -22.34 6.14 11.73
CA GLU A 10 -22.72 5.14 10.75
C GLU A 10 -22.07 5.40 9.38
N GLU A 11 -22.04 6.65 8.93
CA GLU A 11 -21.31 7.05 7.70
C GLU A 11 -19.80 6.82 7.87
N ILE A 12 -19.23 7.09 9.04
CA ILE A 12 -17.83 6.81 9.34
C ILE A 12 -17.57 5.30 9.31
N SER A 13 -18.43 4.50 9.95
CA SER A 13 -18.32 3.04 9.97
C SER A 13 -18.37 2.44 8.57
N ALA A 14 -19.26 2.95 7.71
CA ALA A 14 -19.36 2.51 6.32
C ALA A 14 -18.12 2.87 5.49
N ILE A 15 -17.50 4.03 5.75
CA ILE A 15 -16.24 4.42 5.09
C ILE A 15 -15.09 3.49 5.51
N VAL A 16 -15.06 3.08 6.78
CA VAL A 16 -13.94 2.28 7.30
C VAL A 16 -14.14 0.78 7.21
N ASP A 17 -15.31 0.34 6.72
CA ASP A 17 -15.64 -1.06 6.54
C ASP A 17 -14.67 -1.72 5.54
N GLY A 18 -14.08 -2.84 5.95
CA GLY A 18 -13.07 -3.56 5.16
C GLY A 18 -11.65 -2.96 5.16
N PHE A 19 -11.34 -1.94 5.98
CA PHE A 19 -9.93 -1.66 6.30
C PHE A 19 -9.42 -2.63 7.36
N ASP A 20 -8.17 -3.08 7.18
CA ASP A 20 -7.48 -3.80 8.22
C ASP A 20 -7.39 -2.92 9.49
N PRO A 21 -7.57 -3.52 10.69
CA PRO A 21 -7.45 -2.78 11.93
C PRO A 21 -6.05 -2.16 12.03
N ILE A 22 -5.98 -0.94 12.57
CA ILE A 22 -4.70 -0.25 12.79
C ILE A 22 -3.81 -1.14 13.68
N ASP A 23 -2.62 -1.48 13.20
CA ASP A 23 -1.58 -2.10 14.03
C ASP A 23 -0.99 -1.03 14.96
N TRP A 24 -1.59 -0.90 16.13
CA TRP A 24 -1.19 0.06 17.15
C TRP A 24 0.23 -0.15 17.64
N VAL A 25 0.72 -1.40 17.67
CA VAL A 25 2.07 -1.73 18.11
C VAL A 25 3.08 -1.20 17.09
N GLN A 26 2.84 -1.47 15.81
CA GLN A 26 3.67 -0.94 14.73
C GLN A 26 3.67 0.60 14.73
N MET A 27 2.51 1.22 14.93
CA MET A 27 2.39 2.69 15.01
C MET A 27 3.19 3.28 16.16
N GLU A 28 3.14 2.68 17.35
CA GLU A 28 3.89 3.15 18.51
C GLU A 28 5.42 3.03 18.29
N LEU A 29 5.87 1.92 17.71
CA LEU A 29 7.28 1.70 17.37
C LEU A 29 7.78 2.72 16.34
N LEU A 30 6.99 2.99 15.31
CA LEU A 30 7.31 4.00 14.30
C LEU A 30 7.28 5.43 14.84
N ALA A 31 6.39 5.73 15.80
CA ALA A 31 6.30 7.04 16.44
C ALA A 31 7.52 7.36 17.32
N LYS A 32 8.17 6.33 17.90
CA LYS A 32 9.39 6.48 18.70
C LYS A 32 10.64 6.77 17.85
N MET A 33 10.55 6.66 16.53
CA MET A 33 11.65 6.92 15.61
C MET A 33 11.54 8.33 15.00
N PRO A 34 12.65 9.10 14.92
CA PRO A 34 12.70 10.31 14.10
C PRO A 34 12.29 10.02 12.66
N PHE A 35 11.60 10.96 12.01
CA PHE A 35 11.10 10.82 10.64
C PHE A 35 12.18 10.33 9.66
N GLU A 36 13.38 10.91 9.77
CA GLU A 36 14.54 10.60 8.95
C GLU A 36 14.98 9.13 9.10
N LYS A 37 14.82 8.57 10.31
CA LYS A 37 15.17 7.19 10.63
C LYS A 37 14.14 6.18 10.16
N ARG A 38 12.90 6.59 9.83
CA ARG A 38 11.87 5.71 9.24
C ARG A 38 11.80 5.80 7.71
N LEU A 39 12.11 6.96 7.13
CA LEU A 39 11.95 7.19 5.69
C LEU A 39 12.90 6.33 4.86
N ILE A 40 14.22 6.43 5.11
CA ILE A 40 15.22 5.73 4.30
C ILE A 40 15.09 4.20 4.41
N PRO A 41 14.95 3.60 5.60
CA PRO A 41 14.70 2.16 5.70
C PRO A 41 13.40 1.72 5.03
N GLY A 42 12.33 2.53 5.10
CA GLY A 42 11.07 2.26 4.42
C GLY A 42 11.23 2.24 2.90
N LEU A 43 11.93 3.23 2.33
CA LEU A 43 12.23 3.26 0.89
C LEU A 43 13.09 2.07 0.45
N ASN A 44 14.11 1.73 1.24
CA ASN A 44 14.97 0.59 0.96
C ASN A 44 14.21 -0.75 1.02
N ALA A 45 13.33 -0.92 2.01
CA ALA A 45 12.49 -2.11 2.14
C ALA A 45 11.51 -2.24 0.97
N GLN A 46 10.93 -1.13 0.52
CA GLN A 46 10.04 -1.10 -0.64
C GLN A 46 10.79 -1.48 -1.93
N GLU A 47 11.97 -0.90 -2.19
CA GLU A 47 12.80 -1.26 -3.34
C GLU A 47 13.22 -2.73 -3.33
N PHE A 48 13.59 -3.24 -2.15
CA PHE A 48 13.92 -4.66 -1.98
C PHE A 48 12.73 -5.56 -2.34
N ALA A 49 11.54 -5.25 -1.82
CA ALA A 49 10.32 -6.00 -2.13
C ALA A 49 9.98 -5.96 -3.63
N MET A 50 10.05 -4.77 -4.25
CA MET A 50 9.81 -4.61 -5.68
C MET A 50 10.84 -5.38 -6.54
N ALA A 51 12.11 -5.40 -6.14
CA ALA A 51 13.15 -6.16 -6.85
C ALA A 51 12.90 -7.67 -6.76
N GLY A 52 12.50 -8.17 -5.59
CA GLY A 52 12.11 -9.58 -5.39
C GLY A 52 10.93 -9.99 -6.26
N LEU A 53 9.89 -9.14 -6.33
CA LEU A 53 8.72 -9.36 -7.19
C LEU A 53 9.09 -9.33 -8.68
N ARG A 54 9.90 -8.36 -9.12
CA ARG A 54 10.42 -8.31 -10.51
C ARG A 54 11.16 -9.60 -10.88
N GLY A 55 12.06 -10.08 -10.01
CA GLY A 55 12.79 -11.32 -10.24
C GLY A 55 11.88 -12.54 -10.31
N THR A 56 10.87 -12.60 -9.42
CA THR A 56 9.89 -13.69 -9.38
C THR A 56 9.02 -13.71 -10.64
N PHE A 57 8.48 -12.56 -11.05
CA PHE A 57 7.67 -12.45 -12.24
C PHE A 57 8.48 -12.68 -13.51
N LYS A 58 9.73 -12.24 -13.58
CA LYS A 58 10.59 -12.53 -14.74
C LYS A 58 10.85 -14.02 -14.92
N LYS A 59 10.98 -14.78 -13.83
CA LYS A 59 11.09 -16.25 -13.89
C LYS A 59 9.77 -16.91 -14.31
N LYS A 60 8.64 -16.36 -13.86
CA LYS A 60 7.30 -16.92 -14.13
C LYS A 60 6.77 -16.58 -15.53
N PHE A 61 7.16 -15.42 -16.07
CA PHE A 61 6.72 -14.89 -17.36
C PHE A 61 7.94 -14.44 -18.19
N PRO A 62 8.80 -15.39 -18.62
CA PRO A 62 10.04 -15.08 -19.33
C PRO A 62 9.84 -14.38 -20.68
N GLU A 63 8.64 -14.49 -21.26
CA GLU A 63 8.23 -13.86 -22.52
C GLU A 63 7.94 -12.37 -22.39
N LEU A 64 7.68 -11.88 -21.18
CA LEU A 64 7.30 -10.49 -20.95
C LEU A 64 8.51 -9.57 -20.92
N THR A 65 8.33 -8.37 -21.47
CA THR A 65 9.28 -7.28 -21.33
C THR A 65 9.32 -6.79 -19.88
N MET A 66 10.41 -6.11 -19.51
CA MET A 66 10.51 -5.54 -18.16
C MET A 66 9.42 -4.51 -17.86
N SER A 67 8.89 -3.81 -18.87
CA SER A 67 7.77 -2.88 -18.70
C SER A 67 6.50 -3.62 -18.26
N GLU A 68 6.17 -4.73 -18.93
CA GLU A 68 5.02 -5.57 -18.57
C GLU A 68 5.21 -6.26 -17.22
N ILE A 69 6.43 -6.68 -16.89
CA ILE A 69 6.77 -7.17 -15.55
C ILE A 69 6.53 -6.09 -14.49
N ASN A 70 6.96 -4.85 -14.73
CA ASN A 70 6.72 -3.74 -13.80
C ASN A 70 5.22 -3.49 -13.61
N MET A 71 4.42 -3.59 -14.67
CA MET A 71 2.95 -3.48 -14.56
C MET A 71 2.35 -4.59 -13.71
N LYS A 72 2.88 -5.83 -13.76
CA LYS A 72 2.46 -6.91 -12.86
C LYS A 72 2.86 -6.65 -11.41
N VAL A 73 4.07 -6.13 -11.16
CA VAL A 73 4.51 -5.72 -9.81
C VAL A 73 3.60 -4.64 -9.24
N LEU A 74 3.28 -3.64 -10.06
CA LEU A 74 2.36 -2.59 -9.68
C LEU A 74 0.98 -3.17 -9.34
N ALA A 75 0.37 -3.93 -10.24
CA ALA A 75 -0.94 -4.54 -10.01
C ALA A 75 -1.00 -5.43 -8.75
N TYR A 76 0.10 -6.10 -8.41
CA TYR A 76 0.20 -6.92 -7.20
C TYR A 76 0.26 -6.08 -5.92
N LEU A 77 1.05 -4.99 -5.92
CA LEU A 77 1.24 -4.13 -4.75
C LEU A 77 0.14 -3.08 -4.58
N THR A 78 -0.54 -2.73 -5.67
CA THR A 78 -1.67 -1.81 -5.67
C THR A 78 -2.90 -2.59 -6.12
N PRO A 79 -3.54 -3.38 -5.23
CA PRO A 79 -4.82 -3.99 -5.58
C PRO A 79 -5.76 -2.87 -6.01
N VAL A 80 -6.10 -2.87 -7.30
CA VAL A 80 -7.14 -1.98 -7.83
C VAL A 80 -8.40 -2.41 -7.11
N ARG A 81 -8.85 -1.62 -6.13
CA ARG A 81 -10.17 -1.76 -5.55
C ARG A 81 -11.17 -1.46 -6.66
N MET A 82 -11.55 -2.48 -7.42
CA MET A 82 -12.72 -2.37 -8.27
C MET A 82 -13.90 -2.35 -7.31
N GLU A 83 -14.50 -1.17 -7.14
CA GLU A 83 -15.80 -1.05 -6.50
C GLU A 83 -16.74 -2.02 -7.22
N ILE A 84 -17.20 -3.06 -6.51
CA ILE A 84 -18.29 -3.89 -6.99
C ILE A 84 -19.54 -3.02 -6.81
N GLN A 85 -20.06 -2.51 -7.93
CA GLN A 85 -21.37 -1.84 -7.98
C GLN A 85 -22.49 -2.80 -7.60
#